data_AF-A0AA39MHJ5-F1
#
_entry.id   AF-A0AA39MHJ5-F1
#
_cell.length_a   1.000
_cell.length_b   1.000
_cell.length_c   1.000
_cell.angle_alpha   90.00
_cell.angle_beta   90.00
_cell.angle_gamma   90.00
#
_symmetry.space_group_name_H-M   'P 1'
#
loop_
_entity.id
_entity.type
_entity.pdbx_description
1 polymer ?
#
loop_
_entity_poly.entity_id
_entity_poly.type
_entity_poly.pdbx_seq_one_letter_code
_entity_poly.pdbx_strand_id
1 'polypeptide(L)' 'MPGHAKSNSKKCQIACKCHDQLMEKAVIAYKNELVKLPGAPRKGARKICKDFEAVYQRETGKEISL' A
#
# COMPACT_ATOMS: atom_id res chain seq x y z
N MET A 1 5.73 29.78 -8.35
CA MET A 1 4.29 30.15 -8.28
C MET A 1 3.53 29.04 -7.56
N PRO A 2 3.22 29.19 -6.26
CA PRO A 2 2.22 28.36 -5.60
C PRO A 2 0.83 28.80 -6.08
N GLY A 3 0.00 27.88 -6.61
CA GLY A 3 -1.41 28.22 -6.87
C GLY A 3 -2.13 27.50 -8.03
N HIS A 4 -1.44 26.83 -8.95
CA HIS A 4 -2.15 26.14 -10.04
C HIS A 4 -2.57 24.72 -9.65
N ALA A 5 -3.85 24.42 -9.85
CA ALA A 5 -4.39 23.07 -9.68
C ALA A 5 -3.62 22.10 -10.58
N LYS A 6 -3.22 20.96 -10.03
CA LYS A 6 -2.50 19.92 -10.78
C LYS A 6 -3.36 19.43 -11.94
N SER A 7 -2.74 19.20 -13.10
CA SER A 7 -3.40 18.54 -14.24
C SER A 7 -3.89 17.15 -13.83
N ASN A 8 -4.91 16.64 -14.52
CA ASN A 8 -5.41 15.29 -14.28
C ASN A 8 -4.31 14.23 -14.46
N SER A 9 -3.45 14.39 -15.48
CA SER A 9 -2.28 13.51 -15.68
C SER A 9 -1.35 13.50 -14.47
N LYS A 10 -1.07 14.66 -13.86
CA LYS A 10 -0.21 14.74 -12.67
C LYS A 10 -0.87 14.14 -11.44
N LYS A 11 -2.19 14.29 -11.29
CA LYS A 11 -2.97 13.64 -10.23
C LYS A 11 -2.93 12.11 -10.37
N CYS A 12 -3.13 11.57 -11.57
CA CYS A 12 -3.01 10.14 -11.84
C CYS A 12 -1.59 9.63 -11.55
N GLN A 13 -0.55 10.35 -11.99
CA GLN A 13 0.83 9.95 -11.70
C GLN A 13 1.12 9.87 -10.19
N ILE A 14 0.56 10.80 -9.41
CA ILE A 14 0.69 10.76 -7.95
C ILE A 14 -0.06 9.55 -7.38
N ALA A 15 -1.28 9.27 -7.85
CA ALA A 15 -2.05 8.12 -7.41
C ALA A 15 -1.32 6.79 -7.71
N CYS A 16 -0.77 6.62 -8.92
CA CYS A 16 0.06 5.45 -9.27
C CYS A 16 1.26 5.33 -8.34
N LYS A 17 2.01 6.41 -8.12
CA LYS A 17 3.17 6.38 -7.20
C LYS A 17 2.78 6.01 -5.77
N CYS A 18 1.65 6.50 -5.28
CA CYS A 18 1.15 6.13 -3.95
C CYS A 18 0.77 4.65 -3.88
N HIS A 19 0.14 4.11 -4.93
CA HIS A 19 -0.18 2.69 -5.04
C HIS A 19 1.09 1.84 -5.07
N ASP A 20 2.06 2.16 -5.92
CA ASP A 20 3.33 1.43 -6.04
C ASP A 20 4.10 1.39 -4.71
N GLN A 21 4.16 2.51 -3.99
CA GLN A 21 4.79 2.60 -2.67
C GLN A 21 4.10 1.75 -1.61
N LEU A 22 2.76 1.68 -1.65
CA LEU A 22 1.98 0.81 -0.79
C LEU A 22 2.23 -0.66 -1.10
N MET A 23 2.27 -1.00 -2.38
CA MET A 23 2.57 -2.35 -2.85
C MET A 23 3.96 -2.81 -2.42
N GLU A 24 4.96 -1.94 -2.57
CA GLU A 24 6.32 -2.24 -2.14
C GLU A 24 6.39 -2.56 -0.63
N LYS A 25 5.69 -1.77 0.20
CA LYS A 25 5.58 -2.04 1.65
C LYS A 25 4.86 -3.37 1.93
N ALA A 26 3.77 -3.67 1.23
CA ALA A 26 3.04 -4.93 1.39
C ALA A 26 3.89 -6.14 0.99
N VAL A 27 4.67 -6.03 -0.09
CA VAL A 27 5.61 -7.08 -0.54
C VAL A 27 6.72 -7.30 0.48
N ILE A 28 7.30 -6.25 1.03
CA ILE A 28 8.32 -6.36 2.09
C ILE A 28 7.74 -7.07 3.32
N ALA A 29 6.54 -6.69 3.75
CA ALA A 29 5.87 -7.34 4.87
C ALA A 29 5.60 -8.83 4.60
N TYR A 30 5.20 -9.19 3.38
CA TYR A 30 5.02 -10.59 2.99
C TYR A 30 6.34 -11.37 2.99
N LYS A 31 7.42 -10.80 2.48
CA LYS A 31 8.75 -11.41 2.55
C LYS A 31 9.17 -11.66 4.00
N ASN A 32 8.91 -10.71 4.90
CA ASN A 32 9.19 -10.88 6.33
C ASN A 32 8.33 -12.00 6.96
N GLU A 33 7.08 -12.15 6.55
CA GLU A 33 6.21 -13.27 6.98
C GLU A 33 6.72 -14.62 6.47
N LEU A 34 7.30 -14.69 5.28
CA LEU A 34 7.89 -15.92 4.73
C LEU A 34 9.14 -16.38 5.48
N VAL A 35 9.93 -15.43 6.01
CA VAL A 35 11.14 -15.70 6.81
C VAL A 35 10.81 -16.22 8.22
N LYS A 36 9.55 -16.10 8.69
CA LYS A 36 9.15 -16.62 10.00
C LYS A 36 9.41 -18.13 10.09
N LEU A 37 9.81 -18.60 11.27
CA LEU A 37 10.05 -20.01 11.55
C LEU A 37 8.84 -20.88 11.16
N PRO A 38 9.07 -22.08 10.59
CA PRO A 38 8.00 -23.04 10.35
C PRO A 38 7.31 -23.39 11.68
N GLY A 39 5.99 -23.21 11.74
CA GLY A 39 5.19 -23.39 12.96
C GLY A 39 4.64 -22.08 13.56
N ALA A 40 5.18 -20.92 13.19
CA ALA A 40 4.55 -19.64 13.54
C ALA A 40 3.32 -19.38 12.65
N PRO A 41 2.23 -18.80 13.18
CA PRO A 41 1.09 -18.38 12.36
C PRO A 41 1.56 -17.32 11.36
N ARG A 42 1.56 -17.68 10.08
CA ARG A 42 1.90 -16.78 8.97
C ARG A 42 0.64 -16.11 8.44
N LYS A 43 0.73 -14.82 8.15
CA LYS A 43 -0.32 -14.12 7.39
C LYS A 43 -0.13 -14.43 5.91
N GLY A 44 -1.18 -14.94 5.26
CA GLY A 44 -1.19 -15.08 3.80
C GLY A 44 -1.19 -13.71 3.11
N ALA A 45 -0.70 -13.65 1.86
CA ALA A 45 -0.58 -12.41 1.10
C ALA A 45 -1.87 -11.57 1.08
N ARG A 46 -3.03 -12.21 0.88
CA ARG A 46 -4.34 -11.53 0.90
C ARG A 46 -4.64 -10.81 2.23
N LYS A 47 -4.23 -11.39 3.36
CA LYS A 47 -4.44 -10.77 4.69
C LYS A 47 -3.51 -9.56 4.86
N ILE A 48 -2.29 -9.66 4.36
CA ILE A 48 -1.33 -8.55 4.40
C ILE A 48 -1.83 -7.39 3.53
N CYS A 49 -2.27 -7.64 2.29
CA CYS A 49 -2.83 -6.60 1.44
C CYS A 49 -3.99 -5.88 2.14
N LYS A 50 -4.97 -6.62 2.68
CA LYS A 50 -6.10 -6.03 3.43
C LYS A 50 -5.66 -5.23 4.66
N ASP A 51 -4.66 -5.70 5.41
CA ASP A 51 -4.13 -4.97 6.56
C ASP A 51 -3.53 -3.62 6.09
N PHE A 52 -2.82 -3.60 4.96
CA PHE A 52 -2.26 -2.36 4.39
C PHE A 52 -3.30 -1.44 3.77
N GLU A 53 -4.32 -1.96 3.10
CA GLU A 53 -5.46 -1.18 2.62
C GLU A 53 -6.16 -0.48 3.79
N ALA A 54 -6.42 -1.20 4.89
CA ALA A 54 -7.05 -0.64 6.07
C ALA A 54 -6.17 0.43 6.75
N VAL A 55 -4.86 0.22 6.83
CA VAL A 55 -3.91 1.22 7.35
C VAL A 55 -3.93 2.47 6.47
N TYR A 56 -3.87 2.32 5.14
CA TYR A 56 -3.91 3.45 4.22
C TYR A 56 -5.21 4.24 4.29
N GLN A 57 -6.34 3.54 4.41
CA GLN A 57 -7.65 4.15 4.59
C GLN A 57 -7.70 4.96 5.89
N ARG A 58 -7.14 4.45 7.00
CA ARG A 58 -7.06 5.20 8.26
C ARG A 58 -6.17 6.43 8.16
N GLU A 59 -5.03 6.33 7.47
CA GLU A 59 -4.06 7.43 7.37
C GLU A 59 -4.50 8.53 6.41
N THR A 60 -5.13 8.16 5.29
CA THR A 60 -5.42 9.10 4.19
C THR A 60 -6.90 9.39 3.99
N GLY A 61 -7.79 8.59 4.61
CA GLY A 61 -9.22 8.62 4.36
C GLY A 61 -9.63 8.10 2.98
N LYS A 62 -8.70 7.52 2.21
CA LYS A 62 -8.94 7.06 0.84
C LYS A 62 -8.82 5.54 0.76
N GLU A 63 -9.71 4.96 -0.02
CA GLU A 63 -9.62 3.55 -0.37
C GLU A 63 -8.67 3.36 -1.56
N ILE A 64 -7.80 2.37 -1.43
CA ILE A 64 -6.96 1.85 -2.49
C ILE A 64 -7.15 0.34 -2.49
N SER A 65 -7.27 -0.25 -3.67
CA SER A 65 -7.24 -1.71 -3.84
C SER A 65 -5.82 -2.15 -4.19
N LEU A 66 -5.31 -3.10 -3.42
CA LEU A 66 -4.01 -3.76 -3.64
C LEU A 66 -4.21 -5.16 -4.23
#